data_AF-A0A9D8FYX4-F1
#
_entry.id   AF-A0A9D8FYX4-F1
#
_cell.length_a   1.000
_cell.length_b   1.000
_cell.length_c   1.000
_cell.angle_alpha   90.00
_cell.angle_beta   90.00
_cell.angle_gamma   90.00
#
_symmetry.space_group_name_H-M   'P 1'
#
loop_
_entity.id
_entity.type
_entity.pdbx_description
1 polymer ?
#
loop_
_entity_poly.entity_id
_entity_poly.type
_entity_poly.pdbx_seq_one_letter_code
_entity_poly.pdbx_strand_id
1 'polypeptide(L)'
;MILLPHETERFYRIWWALLGYVNAQRHLIADLPAQPTPGSLQPVDAVKIRDALWTDDSLREDFIAANPAGLPAADLEQYIPLGVGQGLTRCRNRI
;
A
#
# COMPACT_ATOMS: atom_id res chain seq x y z
N MET A 1 -1.27 12.74 19.81
CA MET A 1 -0.13 11.90 19.39
C MET A 1 0.65 12.72 18.38
N ILE A 2 1.89 13.12 18.70
CA ILE A 2 2.76 13.89 17.80
C ILE A 2 3.76 12.89 17.23
N LEU A 3 3.70 12.64 15.93
CA LEU A 3 4.69 11.80 15.24
C LEU A 3 6.02 12.55 15.22
N LEU A 4 7.12 11.86 15.51
CA LEU A 4 8.44 12.42 15.31
C LEU A 4 8.64 12.72 13.81
N PRO A 5 9.48 13.70 13.43
CA PRO A 5 9.67 14.08 12.04
C PRO A 5 10.10 12.89 11.15
N HIS A 6 10.92 11.98 11.68
CA HIS A 6 11.34 10.77 10.96
C HIS A 6 10.20 9.76 10.74
N GLU A 7 9.24 9.68 11.67
CA GLU A 7 8.04 8.84 11.51
C GLU A 7 7.08 9.48 10.50
N THR A 8 7.00 10.80 10.52
CA THR A 8 6.21 11.59 9.57
C THR A 8 6.73 11.45 8.15
N GLU A 9 8.05 11.53 7.95
CA GLU A 9 8.68 11.30 6.65
C GLU A 9 8.46 9.88 6.14
N ARG A 10 8.55 8.89 7.03
CA ARG A 10 8.25 7.50 6.70
C ARG A 10 6.79 7.33 6.28
N PHE A 11 5.87 7.91 7.03
CA PHE A 11 4.44 7.90 6.69
C PHE A 11 4.20 8.52 5.31
N TYR A 12 4.75 9.71 5.04
CA TYR A 12 4.59 10.35 3.74
C TYR A 12 5.20 9.54 2.61
N ARG A 13 6.37 8.91 2.79
CA ARG A 13 6.95 8.02 1.77
C ARG A 13 6.01 6.87 1.40
N ILE A 14 5.42 6.22 2.39
CA ILE A 14 4.50 5.10 2.19
C ILE A 14 3.21 5.61 1.53
N TRP A 15 2.69 6.73 2.03
CA TRP A 15 1.48 7.37 1.51
C TRP A 15 1.62 7.75 0.04
N TRP A 16 2.72 8.37 -0.35
CA TRP A 16 2.98 8.74 -1.74
C TRP A 16 3.11 7.53 -2.66
N ALA A 17 3.80 6.47 -2.20
CA ALA A 17 3.89 5.22 -2.95
C ALA A 17 2.52 4.56 -3.15
N LEU A 18 1.67 4.57 -2.11
CA LEU A 18 0.30 4.03 -2.17
C LEU A 18 -0.57 4.82 -3.14
N LEU A 19 -0.53 6.16 -3.09
CA LEU A 19 -1.29 6.99 -4.02
C LEU A 19 -0.85 6.78 -5.47
N GLY A 20 0.45 6.68 -5.71
CA GLY A 20 1.00 6.35 -7.04
C GLY A 20 0.52 4.98 -7.53
N TYR A 21 0.53 3.97 -6.65
CA TYR A 21 0.05 2.62 -6.97
C TYR A 21 -1.43 2.58 -7.33
N VAL A 22 -2.28 3.17 -6.48
CA VAL A 22 -3.73 3.23 -6.71
C VAL A 22 -4.03 3.99 -8.00
N ASN A 23 -3.32 5.08 -8.26
CA ASN A 23 -3.49 5.82 -9.51
C ASN A 23 -3.03 5.03 -10.73
N ALA A 24 -1.95 4.24 -10.64
CA ALA A 24 -1.52 3.38 -11.73
C ALA A 24 -2.56 2.31 -12.08
N GLN A 25 -3.27 1.78 -11.08
CA GLN A 25 -4.32 0.76 -11.25
C GLN A 25 -5.64 1.34 -11.78
N ARG A 26 -6.07 2.49 -11.25
CA ARG A 26 -7.39 3.08 -11.54
C ARG A 26 -7.36 4.24 -12.53
N HIS A 27 -6.16 4.72 -12.87
CA HIS A 27 -5.90 5.81 -13.82
C HIS A 27 -6.76 7.07 -13.58
N LEU A 28 -6.90 7.45 -12.30
CA LEU A 28 -7.79 8.52 -11.86
C LEU A 28 -7.26 9.92 -12.21
N ILE A 29 -5.94 10.09 -12.18
CA ILE A 29 -5.21 11.31 -12.51
C ILE A 29 -4.25 10.98 -13.65
N ALA A 30 -4.49 11.58 -14.81
CA ALA A 30 -3.70 11.32 -16.02
C ALA A 30 -2.26 11.85 -15.94
N ASP A 31 -2.02 12.90 -15.15
CA ASP A 31 -0.72 13.60 -15.09
C ASP A 31 0.07 13.29 -13.81
N LEU A 32 -0.29 12.23 -13.08
CA LEU A 32 0.41 11.91 -11.84
C LEU A 32 1.78 11.29 -12.14
N PRO A 33 2.89 11.87 -11.67
CA PRO A 33 4.19 11.24 -11.81
C PRO A 33 4.25 9.93 -11.02
N ALA A 34 5.04 8.97 -11.51
CA ALA A 34 5.22 7.67 -10.87
C ALA A 34 5.76 7.76 -9.43
N GLN A 35 6.46 8.85 -9.10
CA GLN A 35 6.92 9.18 -7.75
C GLN A 35 6.36 10.55 -7.35
N PRO A 36 5.14 10.60 -6.79
CA PRO A 36 4.55 11.86 -6.38
C PRO A 36 5.31 12.45 -5.18
N THR A 37 5.61 13.74 -5.26
CA THR A 37 6.28 14.51 -4.20
C THR A 37 5.31 15.49 -3.56
N PRO A 38 5.60 16.01 -2.35
CA PRO A 38 4.79 17.08 -1.78
C PRO A 38 4.68 18.27 -2.75
N GLY A 39 3.45 18.55 -3.20
CA GLY A 39 3.14 19.56 -4.23
C GLY A 39 2.84 19.00 -5.61
N SER A 40 3.15 17.73 -5.90
CA SER A 40 2.80 17.06 -7.18
C SER A 40 1.33 16.70 -7.30
N LEU A 41 0.58 16.73 -6.20
CA LEU A 41 -0.82 16.33 -6.16
C LEU A 41 -1.63 17.40 -5.44
N GLN A 42 -2.72 17.83 -6.08
CA GLN A 42 -3.67 18.73 -5.44
C GLN A 42 -4.47 17.98 -4.35
N PRO A 43 -4.85 18.65 -3.25
CA PRO A 43 -5.61 18.01 -2.18
C PRO A 43 -6.92 17.38 -2.67
N VAL A 44 -7.57 17.98 -3.67
CA VAL A 44 -8.81 17.47 -4.26
C VAL A 44 -8.60 16.14 -5.00
N ASP A 45 -7.45 15.97 -5.64
CA ASP A 45 -7.11 14.74 -6.37
C ASP A 45 -6.67 13.65 -5.40
N ALA A 46 -5.97 14.02 -4.32
CA ALA A 46 -5.69 13.13 -3.21
C ALA A 46 -6.95 12.53 -2.61
N VAL A 47 -8.02 13.31 -2.49
CA VAL A 47 -9.31 12.84 -1.99
C VAL A 47 -9.92 11.79 -2.92
N LYS A 48 -9.86 11.98 -4.25
CA LYS A 48 -10.39 10.99 -5.22
C LYS A 48 -9.65 9.66 -5.14
N ILE A 49 -8.32 9.70 -5.07
CA ILE A 49 -7.49 8.49 -4.97
C ILE A 49 -7.76 7.80 -3.62
N ARG A 50 -7.87 8.57 -2.54
CA ARG A 50 -8.21 8.03 -1.21
C ARG A 50 -9.60 7.40 -1.19
N ASP A 51 -10.58 8.02 -1.82
CA ASP A 51 -11.95 7.50 -1.90
C ASP A 51 -12.00 6.15 -2.64
N ALA A 52 -11.29 6.05 -3.76
CA ALA A 52 -11.14 4.79 -4.50
C ALA A 52 -10.44 3.70 -3.66
N LEU A 53 -9.40 4.08 -2.92
CA LEU A 53 -8.69 3.17 -2.00
C LEU A 53 -9.58 2.69 -0.85
N TRP A 54 -10.45 3.54 -0.31
CA TRP A 54 -11.39 3.17 0.77
C TRP A 54 -12.60 2.40 0.25
N THR A 55 -12.94 2.54 -1.03
CA THR A 55 -14.04 1.81 -1.66
C THR A 55 -13.64 0.39 -2.03
N ASP A 56 -12.37 0.17 -2.39
CA ASP A 56 -11.88 -1.09 -2.93
C ASP A 56 -10.70 -1.60 -2.10
N ASP A 57 -11.02 -2.34 -1.04
CA ASP A 57 -10.04 -2.86 -0.07
C ASP A 57 -9.00 -3.79 -0.72
N SER A 58 -9.36 -4.42 -1.85
CA SER A 58 -8.45 -5.24 -2.65
C SER A 58 -7.27 -4.45 -3.22
N LEU A 59 -7.41 -3.15 -3.48
CA LEU A 59 -6.26 -2.30 -3.88
C LEU A 59 -5.22 -2.17 -2.77
N ARG A 60 -5.67 -2.17 -1.51
CA ARG A 60 -4.80 -2.13 -0.34
C ARG A 60 -4.12 -3.48 -0.16
N GLU A 61 -4.85 -4.58 -0.27
CA GLU A 61 -4.29 -5.93 -0.17
C GLU A 61 -3.26 -6.20 -1.28
N ASP A 62 -3.56 -5.77 -2.51
CA ASP A 62 -2.66 -5.92 -3.65
C ASP A 62 -1.39 -5.05 -3.51
N PHE A 63 -1.51 -3.85 -2.94
CA PHE A 63 -0.34 -3.04 -2.58
C PHE A 63 0.54 -3.69 -1.51
N ILE A 64 -0.07 -4.31 -0.49
CA ILE A 64 0.62 -5.07 0.57
C ILE A 64 1.33 -6.28 -0.04
N ALA A 65 0.68 -7.00 -0.97
CA ALA A 65 1.22 -8.18 -1.63
C ALA A 65 2.36 -7.85 -2.61
N ALA A 66 2.20 -6.79 -3.42
CA ALA A 66 3.22 -6.34 -4.37
C ALA A 66 4.40 -5.65 -3.67
N ASN A 67 4.18 -5.09 -2.48
CA ASN A 67 5.14 -4.33 -1.68
C ASN A 67 6.08 -3.41 -2.48
N PRO A 68 5.56 -2.54 -3.37
CA PRO A 68 6.40 -1.69 -4.22
C PRO A 68 7.19 -0.64 -3.41
N ALA A 69 6.73 -0.34 -2.19
CA ALA A 69 7.39 0.60 -1.28
C ALA A 69 8.51 -0.05 -0.43
N GLY A 70 8.70 -1.37 -0.51
CA GLY A 70 9.70 -2.09 0.27
C GLY A 70 9.47 -1.98 1.78
N LEU A 71 8.21 -2.01 2.21
CA LEU A 71 7.83 -2.00 3.60
C LEU A 71 8.45 -3.20 4.32
N PRO A 72 9.00 -3.00 5.53
CA PRO A 72 9.53 -4.09 6.33
C PRO A 72 8.40 -5.05 6.74
N ALA A 73 8.69 -6.34 6.78
CA ALA A 73 7.71 -7.39 7.09
C ALA A 73 6.97 -7.17 8.42
N ALA A 74 7.62 -6.52 9.40
CA ALA A 74 7.02 -6.18 10.69
C ALA A 74 5.85 -5.18 10.58
N ASP A 75 5.84 -4.29 9.59
CA ASP A 75 4.71 -3.38 9.31
C ASP A 75 3.59 -4.10 8.54
N LEU A 76 3.92 -5.15 7.79
CA LEU A 76 2.97 -5.96 7.00
C LEU A 76 2.29 -7.05 7.85
N GLU A 77 2.96 -7.58 8.88
CA GLU A 77 2.42 -8.61 9.79
C GLU A 77 1.15 -8.19 10.52
N GLN A 78 0.88 -6.89 10.66
CA GLN A 78 -0.34 -6.39 11.30
C GLN A 78 -1.56 -6.37 10.35
N TYR A 79 -1.36 -6.54 9.04
CA TYR A 79 -2.39 -6.52 8.00
C TYR A 79 -2.52 -7.84 7.22
N ILE A 80 -1.65 -8.82 7.45
CA ILE A 80 -1.81 -10.16 6.91
C ILE A 80 -2.90 -10.87 7.75
N PRO A 81 -4.04 -11.29 7.15
CA PRO A 81 -4.95 -12.18 7.85
C PRO A 81 -4.19 -13.46 8.21
N LEU A 82 -4.25 -13.84 9.49
CA LEU A 82 -3.75 -15.11 10.02
C LEU A 82 -4.30 -16.29 9.20
N GLY A 83 -3.62 -16.64 8.10
CA GLY A 83 -4.16 -17.60 7.14
C GLY A 83 -3.26 -17.95 5.95
N VAL A 84 -2.25 -17.14 5.62
CA VAL A 84 -1.29 -17.45 4.54
C VAL A 84 0.04 -17.89 5.13
N GLY A 85 0.03 -18.97 5.92
CA GLY A 85 1.25 -19.44 6.58
C GLY A 85 1.19 -20.79 7.28
N GLN A 86 0.08 -21.52 7.21
CA GLN A 86 -0.03 -22.84 7.84
C GLN A 86 -0.77 -23.79 6.89
N GLY A 87 -0.07 -24.67 6.16
CA GLY A 87 -0.78 -25.81 5.54
C GLY A 87 -0.18 -26.55 4.36
N LEU A 88 0.98 -26.19 3.80
CA LEU A 88 1.48 -26.83 2.57
C LEU A 88 2.86 -27.47 2.70
N THR A 89 3.08 -28.27 3.75
CA THR A 89 4.11 -29.33 3.71
C THR A 89 3.86 -30.52 4.65
N ARG A 90 2.61 -30.77 5.04
CA ARG A 90 2.23 -32.04 5.69
C ARG A 90 1.36 -32.81 4.70
N CYS A 91 1.97 -33.82 4.07
CA CYS A 91 1.39 -34.89 3.23
C CYS A 91 2.15 -35.06 1.90
N ARG A 92 3.48 -35.20 1.95
CA ARG A 92 4.19 -35.91 0.86
C ARG A 92 4.24 -37.38 1.23
N ASN A 93 3.16 -38.04 0.81
CA ASN A 93 2.86 -39.45 0.73
C ASN A 93 4.05 -40.40 0.94
N ARG A 94 4.06 -41.05 2.11
CA ARG A 94 4.55 -42.42 2.30
C ARG A 94 3.40 -43.31 1.78
N ILE A 95 3.56 -43.93 0.63
CA ILE A 95 3.23 -45.32 0.21
C ILE A 95 3.76 -45.45 -1.22
#